data_AF-A0A1H4ND96-F1
#
_entry.id   AF-A0A1H4ND96-F1
#
_cell.length_a   1.000
_cell.length_b   1.000
_cell.length_c   1.000
_cell.angle_alpha   90.00
_cell.angle_beta   90.00
_cell.angle_gamma   90.00
#
_symmetry.space_group_name_H-M   'P 1'
#
loop_
_entity.id
_entity.type
_entity.pdbx_description
1 polymer ?
#
loop_
_entity_poly.entity_id
_entity_poly.type
_entity_poly.pdbx_seq_one_letter_code
_entity_poly.pdbx_strand_id
1 'polypeptide(L)'
;MDQVYPVLGTPGVGFFSLLVIGAIAGWIAEKVTRSNHGLLTNIIVGIAGSFIGTRLAEVADIPVQGFLSRLITAAVGAIILLFVWQALRGRSAPSQLPQGRTPIDKI
;
A
#
# COMPACT_ATOMS: atom_id res chain seq x y z
N MET A 1 -20.48 -13.43 -30.28
CA MET A 1 -20.50 -12.48 -29.14
C MET A 1 -20.39 -13.37 -27.92
N ASP A 2 -19.15 -13.72 -27.59
CA ASP A 2 -18.85 -14.87 -26.77
C ASP A 2 -19.01 -14.53 -25.29
N GLN A 3 -19.50 -15.52 -24.55
CA GLN A 3 -20.23 -15.33 -23.31
C GLN A 3 -19.43 -14.57 -22.27
N VAL A 4 -20.08 -13.52 -21.77
CA VAL A 4 -19.85 -12.84 -20.50
C VAL A 4 -19.35 -13.86 -19.48
N TYR A 5 -18.07 -13.76 -19.11
CA TYR A 5 -17.47 -14.60 -18.09
C TYR A 5 -18.40 -14.67 -16.88
N PRO A 6 -18.94 -15.86 -16.52
CA PRO A 6 -19.72 -16.03 -15.32
C PRO A 6 -18.76 -15.99 -14.12
N VAL A 7 -18.36 -14.77 -13.74
CA VAL A 7 -17.53 -14.45 -12.56
C VAL A 7 -18.32 -14.66 -11.25
N LEU A 8 -19.59 -15.04 -11.35
CA LEU A 8 -20.54 -15.14 -10.24
C LEU A 8 -20.76 -16.57 -9.73
N GLY A 9 -20.07 -17.59 -10.25
CA GLY A 9 -20.38 -19.00 -9.97
C GLY A 9 -19.35 -19.83 -9.19
N THR A 10 -18.09 -19.41 -9.08
CA THR A 10 -17.04 -20.26 -8.48
C THR A 10 -16.65 -19.74 -7.09
N PRO A 11 -17.09 -20.36 -5.99
CA PRO A 11 -16.57 -20.05 -4.66
C PRO A 11 -15.04 -20.28 -4.65
N GLY A 12 -14.28 -19.19 -4.79
CA GLY A 12 -12.82 -19.22 -4.96
C GLY A 12 -12.25 -18.05 -5.78
N VAL A 13 -12.92 -17.63 -6.87
CA VAL A 13 -12.39 -16.54 -7.74
C VAL A 13 -12.39 -15.19 -7.04
N GLY A 14 -13.36 -14.90 -6.18
CA GLY A 14 -13.42 -13.64 -5.43
C GLY A 14 -12.28 -13.49 -4.42
N PHE A 15 -12.00 -14.55 -3.65
CA PHE A 15 -10.92 -14.55 -2.66
C PHE A 15 -9.55 -14.51 -3.33
N PHE A 16 -9.33 -15.31 -4.39
CA PHE A 16 -8.09 -15.27 -5.15
C PHE A 16 -7.86 -13.91 -5.81
N SER A 17 -8.89 -13.31 -6.41
CA SER A 17 -8.81 -11.98 -7.01
C SER A 17 -8.49 -10.91 -5.97
N LEU A 18 -9.08 -10.99 -4.76
CA LEU A 18 -8.77 -10.08 -3.66
C LEU A 18 -7.31 -10.20 -3.21
N LEU A 19 -6.77 -11.42 -3.16
CA LEU A 19 -5.37 -11.65 -2.81
C LEU A 19 -4.42 -11.09 -3.87
N VAL A 20 -4.73 -11.32 -5.16
CA VAL A 20 -3.95 -10.79 -6.29
C VAL A 20 -4.00 -9.27 -6.34
N ILE A 21 -5.19 -8.68 -6.24
CA ILE A 21 -5.37 -7.22 -6.19
C ILE A 21 -4.61 -6.64 -4.99
N GLY A 22 -4.75 -7.24 -3.81
CA GLY A 22 -4.05 -6.80 -2.60
C GLY A 22 -2.53 -6.88 -2.75
N ALA A 23 -1.99 -7.97 -3.29
CA ALA A 23 -0.57 -8.12 -3.54
C ALA A 23 -0.02 -7.02 -4.47
N ILE A 24 -0.69 -6.79 -5.61
CA ILE A 24 -0.27 -5.79 -6.59
C ILE A 24 -0.43 -4.38 -6.03
N ALA A 25 -1.57 -4.07 -5.41
CA ALA A 25 -1.84 -2.76 -4.81
C ALA A 25 -0.85 -2.41 -3.69
N GLY A 26 -0.58 -3.36 -2.79
CA GLY A 26 0.38 -3.18 -1.70
C GLY A 26 1.80 -3.01 -2.19
N TRP A 27 2.21 -3.75 -3.22
CA TRP A 27 3.53 -3.57 -3.85
C TRP A 27 3.66 -2.21 -4.54
N ILE A 28 2.63 -1.75 -5.25
CA ILE A 28 2.61 -0.39 -5.83
C ILE A 28 2.74 0.65 -4.72
N ALA A 29 1.95 0.51 -3.65
CA ALA A 29 1.98 1.43 -2.52
C ALA A 29 3.37 1.48 -1.86
N GLU A 30 4.00 0.34 -1.63
CA GLU A 30 5.35 0.23 -1.07
C GLU A 30 6.38 0.98 -1.94
N LYS A 31 6.33 0.81 -3.28
CA LYS A 31 7.22 1.52 -4.20
C LYS A 31 7.01 3.03 -4.17
N VAL A 32 5.75 3.48 -4.11
CA VAL A 32 5.40 4.89 -4.01
C VAL A 32 5.90 5.48 -2.70
N THR A 33 5.76 4.74 -1.60
CA THR A 33 6.20 5.19 -0.28
C THR A 33 7.68 4.94 0.03
N ARG A 34 8.44 4.39 -0.92
CA ARG A 34 9.86 4.00 -0.75
C ARG A 34 10.10 3.17 0.53
N SER A 35 9.12 2.34 0.87
CA SER A 35 9.21 1.43 2.01
C SER A 35 9.90 0.12 1.58
N ASN A 36 10.40 -0.65 2.54
CA ASN A 36 10.93 -2.00 2.31
C ASN A 36 10.16 -2.97 3.20
N HIS A 37 9.13 -3.57 2.64
CA HIS A 37 8.25 -4.53 3.31
C HIS A 37 8.22 -5.85 2.53
N GLY A 38 7.97 -6.96 3.23
CA GLY A 38 7.85 -8.27 2.58
C GLY A 38 6.52 -8.45 1.83
N LEU A 39 6.45 -9.47 0.98
CA LEU A 39 5.25 -9.84 0.21
C LEU A 39 3.99 -9.97 1.11
N LEU A 40 4.15 -10.58 2.29
CA LEU A 40 3.06 -10.74 3.25
C LEU A 40 2.49 -9.39 3.72
N THR A 41 3.37 -8.44 4.06
CA THR A 41 2.96 -7.10 4.47
C THR A 41 2.26 -6.39 3.33
N ASN A 42 2.73 -6.51 2.09
CA ASN A 42 2.09 -5.91 0.92
C ASN A 42 0.68 -6.45 0.71
N ILE A 43 0.47 -7.77 0.84
CA ILE A 43 -0.86 -8.37 0.74
C ILE A 43 -1.77 -7.81 1.84
N ILE A 44 -1.32 -7.80 3.10
CA ILE A 44 -2.12 -7.29 4.23
C ILE A 44 -2.46 -5.81 4.04
N VAL A 45 -1.48 -4.99 3.68
CA VAL A 45 -1.64 -3.56 3.43
C VAL A 45 -2.56 -3.31 2.24
N GLY A 46 -2.44 -4.09 1.17
CA GLY A 46 -3.31 -3.97 0.00
C GLY A 46 -4.75 -4.35 0.30
N ILE A 47 -4.98 -5.41 1.10
CA ILE A 47 -6.32 -5.80 1.56
C ILE A 47 -6.90 -4.72 2.48
N ALA A 48 -6.15 -4.26 3.49
CA ALA A 48 -6.57 -3.17 4.37
C ALA A 48 -6.85 -1.86 3.60
N GLY A 49 -5.99 -1.54 2.65
CA GLY A 49 -6.11 -0.41 1.74
C GLY A 49 -7.35 -0.49 0.86
N SER A 50 -7.79 -1.68 0.44
CA SER A 50 -9.02 -1.84 -0.34
C SER A 50 -10.26 -1.33 0.39
N PHE A 51 -10.37 -1.56 1.70
CA PHE A 51 -11.48 -1.04 2.50
C PHE A 51 -11.46 0.50 2.54
N ILE A 52 -10.29 1.09 2.77
CA ILE A 52 -10.13 2.55 2.84
C ILE A 52 -10.41 3.18 1.47
N GLY A 53 -9.83 2.61 0.41
CA GLY A 53 -10.00 3.07 -0.96
C GLY A 53 -11.47 3.03 -1.38
N THR A 54 -12.19 1.94 -1.09
CA THR A 54 -13.61 1.83 -1.43
C THR A 54 -14.44 2.90 -0.74
N ARG A 55 -14.20 3.17 0.55
CA ARG A 55 -14.90 4.26 1.26
C ARG A 55 -14.60 5.63 0.66
N LEU A 56 -13.36 5.88 0.23
CA LEU A 56 -13.00 7.12 -0.44
C LEU A 56 -13.67 7.25 -1.81
N ALA A 57 -13.75 6.17 -2.58
CA ALA A 57 -14.42 6.15 -3.87
C ALA A 57 -15.94 6.37 -3.71
N GLU A 58 -16.57 5.78 -2.68
CA GLU A 58 -17.97 6.01 -2.33
C GLU A 58 -18.26 7.48 -2.02
N VAL A 59 -17.42 8.12 -1.19
CA VAL A 59 -17.59 9.54 -0.84
C VAL A 59 -17.34 10.47 -2.04
N ALA A 60 -16.45 10.07 -2.94
CA ALA A 60 -16.14 10.81 -4.16
C ALA A 60 -17.11 10.55 -5.32
N ASP A 61 -18.14 9.71 -5.12
CA ASP A 61 -19.10 9.26 -6.14
C ASP A 61 -18.40 8.64 -7.39
N ILE A 62 -17.27 7.97 -7.17
CA ILE A 62 -16.51 7.32 -8.23
C ILE A 62 -16.95 5.85 -8.36
N PRO A 63 -17.48 5.43 -9.52
CA PRO A 63 -17.94 4.05 -9.70
C PRO A 63 -16.76 3.07 -9.74
N VAL A 64 -16.72 2.15 -8.78
CA VAL A 64 -15.73 1.07 -8.70
C VAL A 64 -16.27 -0.19 -9.37
N GLN A 65 -16.13 -0.28 -10.70
CA GLN A 65 -16.61 -1.42 -11.50
C GLN A 65 -15.50 -2.14 -12.25
N GLY A 66 -15.44 -3.47 -12.12
CA GLY A 66 -14.43 -4.31 -12.77
C GLY A 66 -13.11 -4.43 -12.00
N PHE A 67 -12.18 -5.21 -12.57
CA PHE A 67 -10.90 -5.53 -11.93
C PHE A 67 -9.98 -4.30 -11.81
N LEU A 68 -9.87 -3.51 -12.88
CA LEU A 68 -8.92 -2.40 -12.95
C LEU A 68 -9.27 -1.26 -11.97
N SER A 69 -10.55 -0.88 -11.87
CA SER A 69 -11.00 0.13 -10.91
C SER A 69 -10.76 -0.34 -9.47
N ARG A 70 -11.08 -1.61 -9.14
CA ARG A 70 -10.80 -2.19 -7.81
C ARG A 70 -9.31 -2.17 -7.48
N LEU A 71 -8.45 -2.45 -8.46
CA LEU A 71 -6.99 -2.38 -8.28
C LEU A 71 -6.53 -0.96 -8.00
N ILE A 72 -7.02 0.04 -8.75
CA ILE A 72 -6.68 1.45 -8.55
C ILE A 72 -7.18 1.91 -7.18
N THR A 73 -8.44 1.64 -6.85
CA THR A 73 -9.04 1.98 -5.57
C THR A 73 -8.26 1.37 -4.40
N ALA A 74 -7.89 0.09 -4.48
CA ALA A 74 -7.08 -0.58 -3.47
C ALA A 74 -5.67 0.01 -3.36
N ALA A 75 -5.03 0.34 -4.49
CA ALA A 75 -3.71 0.98 -4.51
C ALA A 75 -3.74 2.37 -3.86
N VAL A 76 -4.74 3.19 -4.18
CA VAL A 76 -4.92 4.52 -3.58
C VAL A 76 -5.11 4.40 -2.06
N GLY A 77 -6.00 3.52 -1.61
CA GLY A 77 -6.20 3.30 -0.17
C GLY A 77 -4.96 2.76 0.55
N ALA A 78 -4.19 1.86 -0.09
CA ALA A 78 -2.94 1.34 0.44
C ALA A 78 -1.84 2.41 0.54
N ILE A 79 -1.72 3.28 -0.46
CA ILE A 79 -0.79 4.43 -0.45
C ILE A 79 -1.12 5.34 0.73
N ILE A 80 -2.39 5.69 0.91
CA ILE A 80 -2.84 6.54 2.02
C ILE A 80 -2.53 5.88 3.36
N LEU A 81 -2.84 4.59 3.50
CA LEU A 81 -2.57 3.83 4.72
C LEU A 81 -1.09 3.85 5.09
N LEU A 82 -0.19 3.55 4.15
CA LEU A 82 1.26 3.57 4.38
C LEU A 82 1.79 4.98 4.62
N PHE A 83 1.22 5.99 3.96
CA PHE A 83 1.60 7.38 4.17
C PHE A 83 1.30 7.83 5.60
N VAL A 84 0.09 7.57 6.10
CA VAL A 84 -0.30 7.86 7.48
C VAL A 84 0.57 7.07 8.46
N TRP A 85 0.79 5.78 8.21
CA TRP A 85 1.65 4.95 9.04
C TRP A 85 3.08 5.50 9.20
N GLN A 86 3.68 5.96 8.10
CA GLN A 86 5.03 6.57 8.14
C GLN A 86 5.02 7.92 8.83
N ALA A 87 4.00 8.74 8.60
CA ALA A 87 3.85 10.03 9.26
C ALA A 87 3.80 9.84 10.79
N LEU A 88 3.07 8.83 11.27
CA LEU A 88 3.00 8.48 12.69
C LEU A 88 4.32 7.92 13.24
N ARG A 89 5.16 7.30 12.40
CA ARG A 89 6.49 6.78 12.78
C ARG A 89 7.62 7.83 12.70
N GLY A 90 7.32 9.07 12.32
CA GLY A 90 8.32 10.07 11.97
C GLY A 90 9.30 10.46 13.10
N ARG A 91 10.60 10.29 12.78
CA ARG A 91 11.85 10.84 13.35
C ARG A 91 12.52 10.07 14.51
N SER A 92 13.13 8.93 14.20
CA SER A 92 14.41 8.59 14.84
C SER A 92 15.49 9.51 14.25
N ALA A 93 15.65 10.70 14.82
CA ALA A 93 16.76 11.59 14.45
C ALA A 93 18.09 10.87 14.71
N PRO A 94 18.99 10.75 13.74
CA PRO A 94 20.37 10.40 14.03
C PRO A 94 20.94 11.57 14.84
N SER A 95 21.18 11.36 16.13
CA SER A 95 22.07 12.22 16.90
C SER A 95 23.48 12.03 16.35
N GLN A 96 23.76 12.60 15.18
CA GLN A 96 25.13 12.88 14.77
C GLN A 96 25.62 14.00 15.68
N LEU A 97 26.05 13.60 16.88
CA LEU A 97 26.84 14.46 17.72
C LEU A 97 28.10 14.80 16.93
N PRO A 98 28.44 16.08 16.77
CA PRO A 98 29.75 16.47 16.26
C PRO A 98 30.80 15.78 17.13
N GLN A 99 31.55 14.83 16.56
CA GLN A 99 32.75 14.31 17.21
C GLN A 99 33.70 15.50 17.34
N GLY A 100 33.79 16.00 18.57
CA GLY A 100 34.60 17.14 18.93
C GLY A 100 36.01 16.97 18.43
N ARG A 101 36.49 18.01 17.76
CA ARG A 101 37.91 18.28 17.58
C ARG A 101 38.58 18.12 18.94
N THR A 102 39.50 17.19 19.08
CA THR A 102 40.59 17.31 20.06
C THR A 102 41.86 17.64 19.30
N PRO A 103 42.33 18.90 19.35
CA PRO A 103 43.62 19.32 18.79
C PRO A 103 44.85 18.76 19.53
N ILE A 104 44.74 17.65 20.25
CA ILE A 104 45.74 17.18 21.24
C ILE A 104 46.82 16.28 20.59
N ASP A 105 46.84 16.17 19.26
CA ASP A 105 47.83 15.39 18.51
C ASP A 105 49.14 16.16 18.23
N LYS A 106 49.17 17.49 18.37
CA LYS A 106 50.30 18.33 17.90
C LYS A 106 51.14 18.97 19.01
N ILE A 107 51.61 18.19 19.98
CA ILE A 107 52.69 18.61 20.89
C ILE A 107 53.82 17.59 20.83
#